data_AF-A0AAU2V7N8-F1
#
_entry.id   AF-A0AAU2V7N8-F1
#
_cell.length_a   1.000
_cell.length_b   1.000
_cell.length_c   1.000
_cell.angle_alpha   90.00
_cell.angle_beta   90.00
_cell.angle_gamma   90.00
#
_symmetry.space_group_name_H-M   'P 1'
#
loop_
_entity.id
_entity.type
_entity.pdbx_description
1 polymer ?
#
loop_
_entity_poly.entity_id
_entity_poly.type
_entity_poly.pdbx_seq_one_letter_code
_entity_poly.pdbx_strand_id
1 'polypeptide(L)' 'MAKTQINIRMDDETAEMARQAAATRRIAVNEYVEQLIRNDNEQLRAVFMAAAQEVLDQYGDLIDEIEGASGE' A
#
# COMPACT_ATOMS: atom_id res chain seq x y z
N MET A 1 -17.44 10.42 1.03
CA MET A 1 -17.39 9.80 -0.31
C MET A 1 -18.13 8.47 -0.23
N ALA A 2 -18.97 8.13 -1.21
CA ALA A 2 -19.57 6.80 -1.28
C ALA A 2 -18.49 5.75 -1.55
N LYS A 3 -18.62 4.54 -0.98
CA LYS A 3 -17.67 3.45 -1.26
C LYS A 3 -17.83 3.00 -2.71
N THR A 4 -16.71 2.85 -3.42
CA THR A 4 -16.69 2.28 -4.78
C THR A 4 -16.92 0.78 -4.69
N GLN A 5 -17.93 0.27 -5.39
CA GLN A 5 -18.19 -1.17 -5.48
C GLN A 5 -17.41 -1.77 -6.64
N ILE A 6 -16.65 -2.83 -6.37
CA ILE A 6 -15.92 -3.61 -7.38
C ILE A 6 -16.35 -5.07 -7.31
N ASN A 7 -16.44 -5.75 -8.45
CA ASN A 7 -16.71 -7.18 -8.51
C ASN A 7 -15.38 -7.93 -8.56
N ILE A 8 -15.08 -8.70 -7.52
CA ILE A 8 -13.86 -9.51 -7.43
C ILE A 8 -14.25 -10.99 -7.59
N ARG A 9 -13.57 -11.70 -8.50
CA ARG A 9 -13.61 -13.16 -8.55
C ARG A 9 -12.41 -13.71 -7.80
N MET A 10 -12.63 -14.74 -7.00
CA MET A 10 -11.60 -15.45 -6.25
C MET A 10 -12.02 -16.91 -6.10
N ASP A 11 -11.05 -17.79 -5.89
CA ASP A 11 -11.30 -19.21 -5.64
C ASP A 11 -12.11 -19.42 -4.37
N ASP A 12 -12.87 -20.52 -4.33
CA ASP A 12 -13.81 -20.81 -3.24
C ASP A 12 -13.13 -20.87 -1.87
N GLU A 13 -11.94 -21.49 -1.80
CA GLU A 13 -11.14 -21.58 -0.58
C GLU A 13 -10.72 -20.19 -0.08
N THR A 14 -10.29 -19.31 -0.98
CA THR A 14 -9.91 -17.94 -0.66
C THR A 14 -11.10 -17.13 -0.15
N ALA A 15 -12.28 -17.30 -0.76
CA ALA A 15 -13.50 -16.65 -0.32
C ALA A 15 -13.94 -17.13 1.08
N GLU A 16 -13.75 -18.41 1.38
CA GLU A 16 -14.06 -18.98 2.69
C GLU A 16 -13.09 -18.50 3.76
N MET A 17 -11.79 -18.46 3.46
CA MET A 17 -10.78 -17.86 4.35
C MET A 17 -11.11 -16.40 4.67
N ALA A 18 -11.48 -15.61 3.66
CA ALA A 18 -11.87 -14.21 3.86
C ALA A 18 -13.12 -14.08 4.74
N ARG A 19 -14.12 -14.95 4.55
CA ARG A 19 -15.33 -15.01 5.39
C ARG A 19 -15.00 -15.35 6.84
N GLN A 20 -14.19 -16.37 7.08
CA GLN A 20 -13.81 -16.79 8.42
C GLN A 20 -12.97 -15.73 9.14
N ALA A 21 -12.05 -15.09 8.41
CA ALA A 21 -11.20 -14.03 8.90
C ALA A 21 -12.01 -12.77 9.28
N ALA A 22 -13.03 -12.42 8.49
CA ALA A 22 -13.94 -11.33 8.79
C ALA A 22 -14.85 -11.66 10.00
N ALA A 23 -15.38 -12.89 10.06
CA ALA A 23 -16.23 -13.35 11.15
C ALA A 23 -15.50 -13.34 12.51
N THR A 24 -14.25 -13.80 12.54
CA THR A 24 -13.38 -13.76 13.73
C THR A 24 -13.23 -12.33 14.27
N ARG A 25 -13.17 -11.34 13.38
CA ARG A 25 -13.02 -9.92 13.70
C ARG A 25 -14.35 -9.20 13.88
N ARG A 26 -15.50 -9.88 13.70
CA ARG A 26 -16.85 -9.32 13.73
C ARG A 26 -17.05 -8.13 12.79
N ILE A 27 -16.40 -8.19 11.62
CA ILE A 27 -16.53 -7.19 10.56
C ILE A 27 -17.10 -7.83 9.29
N ALA A 28 -17.58 -6.99 8.38
CA ALA A 28 -18.04 -7.47 7.09
C ALA A 28 -16.86 -7.86 6.19
N VAL A 29 -17.08 -8.81 5.27
CA VAL A 29 -16.00 -9.34 4.40
C VAL A 29 -15.39 -8.25 3.52
N ASN A 30 -16.21 -7.35 3.01
CA ASN A 30 -15.76 -6.19 2.25
C ASN A 30 -14.85 -5.27 3.08
N GLU A 31 -15.15 -5.08 4.37
CA GLU A 31 -14.32 -4.29 5.28
C GLU A 31 -13.01 -4.99 5.60
N TYR A 32 -13.02 -6.31 5.79
CA TYR A 32 -11.81 -7.10 5.96
C TYR A 32 -10.88 -7.01 4.74
N VAL A 33 -11.43 -7.17 3.54
CA VAL A 33 -10.66 -7.07 2.28
C VAL A 33 -10.12 -5.65 2.09
N GLU A 34 -10.90 -4.62 2.40
CA GLU A 34 -10.45 -3.22 2.36
C GLU A 34 -9.25 -2.98 3.30
N GLN A 35 -9.32 -3.47 4.54
CA GLN A 35 -8.22 -3.36 5.51
C GLN A 35 -6.99 -4.14 5.06
N LEU A 36 -7.17 -5.34 4.51
CA LEU A 36 -6.08 -6.17 4.01
C LEU A 36 -5.33 -5.45 2.88
N ILE A 37 -6.05 -4.90 1.89
CA ILE A 37 -5.46 -4.15 0.78
C ILE A 37 -4.73 -2.90 1.31
N ARG A 38 -5.32 -2.18 2.27
CA ARG A 38 -4.69 -0.98 2.83
C ARG A 38 -3.38 -1.33 3.57
N ASN A 39 -3.41 -2.33 4.43
CA ASN A 39 -2.23 -2.75 5.21
C ASN A 39 -1.09 -3.25 4.33
N ASP A 40 -1.40 -3.90 3.21
CA ASP A 40 -0.41 -4.35 2.23
C ASP A 40 0.30 -3.16 1.57
N ASN A 41 -0.47 -2.12 1.21
CA ASN A 41 0.06 -0.91 0.59
C ASN A 41 0.81 0.00 1.59
N GLU A 42 0.41 0.04 2.86
CA GLU A 42 1.10 0.83 3.88
C GLU A 42 2.52 0.31 4.16
N GLN A 43 2.70 -1.01 4.20
CA GLN A 43 4.02 -1.62 4.36
C GLN A 43 4.92 -1.35 3.16
N LEU A 44 4.40 -1.51 1.94
CA LEU A 44 5.13 -1.18 0.72
C LEU A 44 5.50 0.30 0.67
N ARG A 45 4.60 1.19 1.09
CA ARG A 45 4.87 2.62 1.21
C ARG A 45 5.97 2.90 2.23
N ALA A 46 5.96 2.25 3.39
CA ALA A 46 7.00 2.43 4.41
C ALA A 46 8.37 1.99 3.90
N VAL A 47 8.45 0.83 3.25
CA VAL A 47 9.68 0.31 2.63
C VAL A 47 10.17 1.25 1.51
N PHE A 48 9.26 1.71 0.65
CA PHE A 48 9.59 2.65 -0.42
C PHE A 48 10.12 3.98 0.13
N MET A 49 9.49 4.54 1.15
CA MET A 49 9.93 5.81 1.77
C MET A 49 11.28 5.65 2.46
N ALA A 50 11.53 4.52 3.13
CA ALA A 50 12.83 4.23 3.71
C ALA A 50 13.93 4.14 2.64
N ALA A 51 13.68 3.46 1.53
CA ALA A 51 14.62 3.39 0.40
C ALA A 51 14.83 4.75 -0.27
N ALA A 52 13.77 5.54 -0.43
CA ALA A 52 13.88 6.89 -0.97
C ALA A 52 14.72 7.81 -0.05
N GLN A 53 14.57 7.68 1.27
CA GLN A 53 15.39 8.41 2.24
C GLN A 53 16.87 7.99 2.12
N GLU A 54 17.17 6.69 1.99
CA GLU A 54 18.54 6.20 1.82
C GLU A 54 19.19 6.78 0.54
N VAL A 55 18.44 6.88 -0.55
CA VAL A 55 18.91 7.50 -1.80
C VAL A 55 19.20 8.99 -1.59
N LEU A 56 18.33 9.72 -0.90
CA LEU A 56 18.56 11.14 -0.60
C LEU A 56 19.74 11.34 0.36
N ASP A 57 19.91 10.47 1.35
CA ASP A 57 21.04 10.55 2.27
C ASP A 57 22.37 10.27 1.56
N GLN A 58 22.37 9.35 0.58
CA GLN A 58 23.58 8.95 -0.13
C GLN A 58 23.92 9.84 -1.33
N TYR A 59 22.91 10.38 -2.00
CA TYR A 59 23.07 11.12 -3.26
C TYR A 59 22.45 12.51 -3.22
N GLY A 60 21.99 13.00 -2.07
CA GLY A 60 21.34 14.31 -1.93
C GLY A 60 22.20 15.45 -2.48
N ASP A 61 23.48 15.48 -2.12
CA ASP A 61 24.41 16.51 -2.62
C ASP A 61 24.57 16.46 -4.16
N LEU A 62 24.57 15.26 -4.75
CA LEU A 62 24.64 15.07 -6.21
C LEU A 62 23.32 15.49 -6.88
N ILE A 63 22.18 15.20 -6.26
CA ILE A 63 20.86 15.59 -6.77
C ILE A 63 20.72 17.11 -6.73
N ASP A 64 21.12 17.74 -5.63
CA ASP A 64 21.12 19.21 -5.48
C ASP A 64 22.06 19.89 -6.49
N GLU A 65 23.23 19.29 -6.76
CA GLU A 65 24.16 19.78 -7.78
C GLU A 65 23.54 19.69 -9.19
N ILE A 66 22.83 18.61 -9.50
CA ILE A 66 22.14 18.43 -10.80
C ILE A 66 20.93 19.37 -10.93
N GLU A 67 20.12 19.57 -9.88
CA GLU A 67 19.01 20.51 -9.88
C GLU A 67 19.49 21.97 -10.00
N GLY A 68 20.55 22.33 -9.28
CA GLY A 68 21.19 23.64 -9.38
C GLY A 68 21.79 23.89 -10.77
N ALA A 69 22.42 22.88 -11.39
CA ALA A 69 22.96 22.97 -12.74
C ALA A 69 21.89 22.98 -13.85
N SER A 70 20.66 22.54 -13.56
CA SER A 70 19.54 22.55 -14.51
C SER A 70 18.69 23.83 -14.45
N GLY A 71 18.98 24.72 -13.48
CA GLY A 71 18.25 25.97 -13.24
C GLY A 71 18.84 27.24 -13.86
N GLU A 72 19.97 27.15 -14.59
CA GLU A 72 20.60 28.26 -15.33
C GLU A 72 20.44 28.13 -16.86
#